data_AF-A0A127ZBU4-F1
#
_entry.id   AF-A0A127ZBU4-F1
#
_cell.length_a   1.000
_cell.length_b   1.000
_cell.length_c   1.000
_cell.angle_alpha   90.00
_cell.angle_beta   90.00
_cell.angle_gamma   90.00
#
_symmetry.space_group_name_H-M   'P 1'
#
loop_
_entity.id
_entity.type
_entity.pdbx_description
1 polymer ?
#
loop_
_entity_poly.entity_id
_entity_poly.type
_entity_poly.pdbx_seq_one_letter_code
_entity_poly.pdbx_strand_id
1 'polypeptide(L)'
;MWITKPFALVALIVVGAAVPIVAVDPRVTSETQDYDDKENTGKPPNPLFACTVRSARCKSASHFTGLSYYGNLQLSTCYQSNRVTRAILAVIGPSISINSFWAYCQDKDCGQYVKDNWLGKIASDMDQSVRDQTHCEPTFLCYDLKDVNDNCYPKE
;
A
#
# COMPACT_ATOMS: atom_id res chain seq x y z
N MET A 1 52.63 47.04 0.35
CA MET A 1 53.61 46.05 0.81
C MET A 1 52.87 44.74 1.06
N TRP A 2 53.23 43.71 0.28
CA TRP A 2 52.80 42.32 0.44
C TRP A 2 53.64 41.62 1.52
N ILE A 3 53.37 40.31 1.77
CA ILE A 3 54.04 39.33 2.66
C ILE A 3 53.15 39.07 3.91
N THR A 4 52.71 37.87 4.29
CA THR A 4 53.18 36.47 4.13
C THR A 4 52.02 35.47 4.28
N LYS A 5 52.11 34.32 3.59
CA LYS A 5 51.49 33.04 4.02
C LYS A 5 52.56 32.22 4.77
N PRO A 6 52.16 31.26 5.62
CA PRO A 6 52.42 29.88 5.21
C PRO A 6 51.30 28.88 5.51
N PHE A 7 51.34 27.84 4.69
CA PHE A 7 50.49 26.66 4.64
C PHE A 7 50.72 25.73 5.84
N ALA A 8 49.65 25.16 6.38
CA ALA A 8 49.71 23.97 7.23
C ALA A 8 49.12 22.79 6.44
N LEU A 9 50.01 21.89 5.99
CA LEU A 9 49.68 20.57 5.46
C LEU A 9 49.48 19.62 6.64
N VAL A 10 48.28 19.05 6.80
CA VAL A 10 48.04 17.92 7.69
C VAL A 10 47.75 16.71 6.80
N ALA A 11 48.70 15.78 6.77
CA ALA A 11 48.57 14.48 6.13
C ALA A 11 47.81 13.54 7.07
N LEU A 12 46.62 13.08 6.65
CA LEU A 12 45.92 11.98 7.29
C LEU A 12 46.24 10.68 6.55
N ILE A 13 47.05 9.85 7.19
CA ILE A 13 47.23 8.43 6.88
C ILE A 13 46.05 7.69 7.51
N VAL A 14 45.19 7.07 6.71
CA VAL A 14 44.25 6.06 7.22
C VAL A 14 44.48 4.75 6.48
N VAL A 15 44.79 3.76 7.30
CA VAL A 15 45.19 2.38 7.01
C VAL A 15 44.06 1.64 6.28
N GLY A 16 44.42 1.00 5.17
CA GLY A 16 43.53 0.10 4.44
C GLY A 16 43.26 -1.18 5.23
N ALA A 17 42.01 -1.38 5.63
CA ALA A 17 41.51 -2.71 5.98
C ALA A 17 41.06 -3.37 4.68
N ALA A 18 41.78 -4.41 4.25
CA ALA A 18 41.33 -5.28 3.16
C ALA A 18 40.09 -6.04 3.64
N VAL A 19 38.91 -5.60 3.20
CA VAL A 19 37.67 -6.35 3.37
C VAL A 19 37.66 -7.45 2.30
N PRO A 20 37.52 -8.74 2.64
CA PRO A 20 37.35 -9.77 1.63
C PRO A 20 36.04 -9.51 0.90
N ILE A 21 36.14 -9.28 -0.41
CA ILE A 21 35.00 -9.17 -1.31
C ILE A 21 34.44 -10.59 -1.45
N VAL A 22 33.41 -10.92 -0.68
CA VAL A 22 32.59 -12.08 -0.98
C VAL A 22 31.85 -11.76 -2.27
N ALA A 23 32.24 -12.41 -3.36
CA ALA A 23 31.46 -12.43 -4.59
C ALA A 23 30.15 -13.17 -4.30
N VAL A 24 29.16 -12.43 -3.79
CA VAL A 24 27.76 -12.84 -3.85
C VAL A 24 27.34 -12.58 -5.29
N ASP A 25 27.15 -13.65 -6.03
CA ASP A 25 26.42 -13.66 -7.30
C ASP A 25 24.94 -13.38 -6.97
N PRO A 26 24.38 -12.21 -7.33
CA PRO A 26 22.97 -12.03 -7.35
C PRO A 26 22.56 -12.14 -8.81
N ARG A 27 22.53 -13.36 -9.37
CA ARG A 27 21.44 -13.73 -10.26
C ARG A 27 20.13 -13.77 -9.45
N VAL A 28 19.80 -12.64 -8.84
CA VAL A 28 18.41 -12.22 -8.70
C VAL A 28 18.07 -11.73 -10.09
N THR A 29 17.60 -12.65 -10.93
CA THR A 29 16.66 -12.28 -11.98
C THR A 29 15.46 -11.68 -11.26
N SER A 30 15.56 -10.39 -10.95
CA SER A 30 14.40 -9.54 -10.86
C SER A 30 13.84 -9.56 -12.27
N GLU A 31 13.01 -10.57 -12.55
CA GLU A 31 12.04 -10.48 -13.62
C GLU A 31 11.26 -9.22 -13.31
N THR A 32 11.67 -8.14 -13.98
CA THR A 32 10.88 -6.93 -14.04
C THR A 32 9.75 -7.34 -14.96
N GLN A 33 8.72 -7.93 -14.37
CA GLN A 33 7.52 -8.33 -15.06
C GLN A 33 6.97 -7.04 -15.67
N ASP A 34 7.01 -6.98 -17.00
CA ASP A 34 6.47 -5.87 -17.77
C ASP A 34 5.05 -5.58 -17.24
N TYR A 35 4.87 -4.38 -16.71
CA TYR A 35 3.61 -3.96 -16.11
C TYR A 35 2.62 -3.66 -17.24
N ASP A 36 1.87 -4.69 -17.64
CA ASP A 36 0.79 -4.57 -18.61
C ASP A 36 -0.44 -3.94 -17.93
N ASP A 37 -0.71 -2.67 -18.26
CA ASP A 37 -1.74 -1.80 -17.69
C ASP A 37 -3.17 -2.18 -18.14
N LYS A 38 -3.37 -3.39 -18.68
CA LYS A 38 -4.63 -3.80 -19.34
C LYS A 38 -5.25 -5.13 -18.89
N GLU A 39 -4.76 -5.79 -17.85
CA GLU A 39 -5.33 -7.08 -17.44
C GLU A 39 -5.47 -7.23 -15.92
N ASN A 40 -6.58 -6.75 -15.34
CA ASN A 40 -7.09 -7.16 -14.01
C ASN A 40 -6.03 -7.38 -12.90
N THR A 41 -4.97 -6.56 -12.86
CA THR A 41 -3.73 -6.78 -12.09
C THR A 41 -3.88 -6.40 -10.61
N GLY A 42 -5.00 -6.80 -10.01
CA GLY A 42 -5.34 -6.52 -8.61
C GLY A 42 -6.43 -7.42 -8.02
N LYS A 43 -7.13 -8.23 -8.82
CA LYS A 43 -8.16 -9.14 -8.30
C LYS A 43 -7.52 -10.46 -7.84
N PRO A 44 -7.56 -10.79 -6.53
CA PRO A 44 -7.01 -12.05 -6.05
C PRO A 44 -7.86 -13.23 -6.56
N PRO A 45 -7.33 -14.46 -6.61
CA PRO A 45 -8.02 -15.62 -7.17
C PRO A 45 -9.30 -16.00 -6.39
N ASN A 46 -9.31 -15.74 -5.08
CA ASN A 46 -10.44 -15.99 -4.20
C ASN A 46 -10.73 -14.74 -3.36
N PRO A 47 -11.29 -13.68 -3.97
CA PRO A 47 -11.76 -12.55 -3.19
C PRO A 47 -12.93 -13.00 -2.33
N LEU A 48 -13.06 -12.44 -1.14
CA LEU A 48 -14.17 -12.73 -0.22
C LEU A 48 -15.25 -11.66 -0.31
N PHE A 49 -14.84 -10.39 -0.31
CA PHE A 49 -15.70 -9.21 -0.44
C PHE A 49 -14.88 -8.04 -0.98
N ALA A 50 -15.55 -6.94 -1.26
CA ALA A 50 -14.90 -5.69 -1.69
C ALA A 50 -15.13 -4.60 -0.67
N CYS A 51 -14.17 -3.68 -0.52
CA CYS A 51 -14.33 -2.50 0.31
C CYS A 51 -13.87 -1.24 -0.42
N THR A 52 -14.54 -0.14 -0.14
CA THR A 52 -14.07 1.20 -0.44
C THR A 52 -13.57 1.84 0.85
N VAL A 53 -12.48 2.60 0.78
CA VAL A 53 -11.99 3.41 1.89
C VAL A 53 -12.03 4.87 1.51
N ARG A 54 -12.47 5.71 2.44
CA ARG A 54 -12.35 7.17 2.36
C ARG A 54 -11.35 7.63 3.40
N SER A 55 -10.36 8.42 3.00
CA SER A 55 -9.45 9.06 3.96
C SER A 55 -8.95 10.42 3.46
N ALA A 56 -8.84 11.37 4.38
CA ALA A 56 -8.27 12.69 4.10
C ALA A 56 -6.73 12.69 4.17
N ARG A 57 -6.15 11.85 5.05
CA ARG A 57 -4.69 11.81 5.29
C ARG A 57 -4.00 10.77 4.41
N CYS A 58 -4.56 9.57 4.32
CA CYS A 58 -3.90 8.44 3.67
C CYS A 58 -4.47 8.21 2.28
N LYS A 59 -3.70 8.70 1.30
CA LYS A 59 -4.19 8.86 -0.08
C LYS A 59 -3.77 7.71 -1.00
N SER A 60 -2.62 7.08 -0.72
CA SER A 60 -2.11 5.93 -1.47
C SER A 60 -2.73 4.62 -1.00
N ALA A 61 -2.96 3.69 -1.93
CA ALA A 61 -3.38 2.33 -1.63
C ALA A 61 -2.36 1.58 -0.74
N SER A 62 -1.08 1.90 -0.89
CA SER A 62 0.02 1.33 -0.10
C SER A 62 -0.06 1.59 1.40
N HIS A 63 -0.85 2.58 1.84
CA HIS A 63 -1.10 2.80 3.28
C HIS A 63 -2.04 1.75 3.88
N PHE A 64 -2.70 0.93 3.05
CA PHE A 64 -3.74 -0.01 3.48
C PHE A 64 -3.37 -1.47 3.19
N THR A 65 -2.68 -1.77 2.09
CA THR A 65 -2.45 -3.15 1.63
C THR A 65 -1.38 -3.93 2.40
N GLY A 66 -0.49 -3.24 3.14
CA GLY A 66 0.58 -3.86 3.93
C GLY A 66 0.29 -3.98 5.44
N LEU A 67 -0.94 -3.74 5.85
CA LEU A 67 -1.33 -3.73 7.26
C LEU A 67 -1.88 -5.09 7.70
N SER A 68 -1.75 -5.39 9.00
CA SER A 68 -2.35 -6.57 9.60
C SER A 68 -3.79 -6.28 10.00
N TYR A 69 -4.74 -7.04 9.45
CA TYR A 69 -6.16 -6.93 9.80
C TYR A 69 -6.63 -8.12 10.64
N TYR A 70 -7.72 -7.93 11.37
CA TYR A 70 -8.36 -9.00 12.13
C TYR A 70 -8.69 -10.21 11.25
N GLY A 71 -8.54 -11.40 11.83
CA GLY A 71 -8.73 -12.65 11.11
C GLY A 71 -7.71 -12.90 10.00
N ASN A 72 -6.55 -12.24 10.02
CA ASN A 72 -5.52 -12.36 8.98
C ASN A 72 -6.01 -11.99 7.56
N LEU A 73 -6.97 -11.06 7.50
CA LEU A 73 -7.44 -10.51 6.22
C LEU A 73 -6.33 -9.72 5.53
N GLN A 74 -6.30 -9.79 4.21
CA GLN A 74 -5.41 -8.99 3.37
C GLN A 74 -6.20 -8.20 2.33
N LEU A 75 -5.62 -7.08 1.90
CA LEU A 75 -6.20 -6.19 0.91
C LEU A 75 -5.33 -6.17 -0.34
N SER A 76 -5.98 -6.40 -1.48
CA SER A 76 -5.41 -6.15 -2.80
C SER A 76 -6.09 -4.95 -3.43
N THR A 77 -5.33 -4.05 -4.03
CA THR A 77 -5.86 -2.85 -4.68
C THR A 77 -6.75 -3.28 -5.85
N CYS A 78 -7.98 -2.77 -5.87
CA CYS A 78 -8.93 -3.04 -6.93
C CYS A 78 -8.95 -1.92 -7.96
N TYR A 79 -9.19 -0.70 -7.50
CA TYR A 79 -9.09 0.51 -8.30
C TYR A 79 -8.37 1.59 -7.51
N GLN A 80 -7.32 2.13 -8.12
CA GLN A 80 -6.65 3.33 -7.65
C GLN A 80 -6.96 4.44 -8.64
N SER A 81 -7.61 5.52 -8.17
CA SER A 81 -7.89 6.66 -9.04
C SER A 81 -6.58 7.20 -9.65
N ASN A 82 -6.51 7.27 -10.97
CA ASN A 82 -5.36 7.80 -11.68
C ASN A 82 -5.03 9.24 -11.23
N ARG A 83 -3.75 9.64 -11.33
CA ARG A 83 -3.27 10.96 -10.87
C ARG A 83 -4.09 12.13 -11.46
N VAL A 84 -4.58 11.98 -12.68
CA VAL A 84 -5.37 12.99 -13.41
C VAL A 84 -6.75 13.21 -12.76
N THR A 85 -7.47 12.13 -12.40
CA THR A 85 -8.77 12.24 -11.72
C THR A 85 -8.62 12.78 -10.30
N ARG A 86 -7.52 12.46 -9.60
CA ARG A 86 -7.19 13.08 -8.30
C ARG A 86 -6.97 14.59 -8.41
N ALA A 87 -6.30 15.05 -9.47
CA ALA A 87 -6.04 16.47 -9.68
C ALA A 87 -7.33 17.26 -9.92
N ILE A 88 -8.26 16.72 -10.72
CA ILE A 88 -9.55 17.37 -10.99
C ILE A 88 -10.42 17.40 -9.72
N LEU A 89 -10.51 16.28 -8.99
CA LEU A 89 -11.30 16.23 -7.74
C LEU A 89 -10.72 17.13 -6.64
N ALA A 90 -9.39 17.30 -6.58
CA ALA A 90 -8.73 18.18 -5.62
C ALA A 90 -9.05 19.67 -5.83
N VAL A 91 -9.48 20.08 -7.04
CA VAL A 91 -9.86 21.47 -7.34
C VAL A 91 -11.31 21.77 -6.88
N ILE A 92 -12.16 20.76 -6.75
CA ILE A 92 -13.63 20.93 -6.63
C ILE A 92 -14.14 20.61 -5.21
N GLY A 93 -13.32 20.01 -4.33
CA GLY A 93 -13.75 19.68 -2.97
C GLY A 93 -12.62 19.32 -2.00
N PRO A 94 -12.94 19.06 -0.72
CA PRO A 94 -11.96 18.63 0.26
C PRO A 94 -11.23 17.37 -0.26
N SER A 95 -9.91 17.31 -0.06
CA SER A 95 -9.01 16.31 -0.66
C SER A 95 -9.17 14.87 -0.12
N ILE A 96 -10.39 14.36 -0.09
CA ILE A 96 -10.74 13.01 0.31
C ILE A 96 -10.32 12.07 -0.81
N SER A 97 -9.43 11.13 -0.48
CA SER A 97 -9.05 10.07 -1.40
C SER A 97 -9.96 8.88 -1.18
N ILE A 98 -10.46 8.34 -2.29
CA ILE A 98 -11.24 7.10 -2.33
C ILE A 98 -10.37 6.05 -3.00
N ASN A 99 -10.09 4.96 -2.28
CA ASN A 99 -9.45 3.78 -2.84
C ASN A 99 -10.40 2.60 -2.67
N SER A 100 -10.34 1.63 -3.58
CA SER A 100 -11.11 0.39 -3.45
C SER A 100 -10.19 -0.83 -3.44
N PHE A 101 -10.61 -1.85 -2.70
CA PHE A 101 -9.82 -3.05 -2.44
C PHE A 101 -10.69 -4.30 -2.52
N TRP A 102 -10.07 -5.38 -2.99
CA TRP A 102 -10.55 -6.73 -2.74
C TRP A 102 -10.00 -7.20 -1.39
N ALA A 103 -10.87 -7.69 -0.53
CA ALA A 103 -10.47 -8.40 0.66
C ALA A 103 -10.34 -9.89 0.32
N TYR A 104 -9.22 -10.49 0.70
CA TYR A 104 -8.94 -11.90 0.48
C TYR A 104 -8.12 -12.45 1.63
N CYS A 105 -7.83 -13.73 1.53
CA CYS A 105 -7.00 -14.40 2.51
C CYS A 105 -5.91 -15.20 1.87
N GLN A 106 -4.75 -15.16 2.53
CA GLN A 106 -3.63 -16.00 2.19
C GLN A 106 -3.79 -17.40 2.82
N ASP A 107 -4.37 -17.47 4.02
CA ASP A 107 -4.53 -18.71 4.80
C ASP A 107 -6.01 -19.09 5.03
N LYS A 108 -6.25 -20.34 5.42
CA LYS A 108 -7.61 -20.91 5.59
C LYS A 108 -8.40 -20.32 6.77
N ASP A 109 -7.72 -19.77 7.77
CA ASP A 109 -8.34 -19.41 9.06
C ASP A 109 -9.17 -18.13 9.01
N CYS A 110 -8.88 -17.24 8.06
CA CYS A 110 -9.63 -15.98 7.93
C CYS A 110 -11.11 -16.21 7.56
N GLY A 111 -11.42 -17.34 6.90
CA GLY A 111 -12.72 -17.55 6.29
C GLY A 111 -13.78 -17.71 7.37
N GLN A 112 -13.36 -18.22 8.53
CA GLN A 112 -14.19 -18.32 9.71
C GLN A 112 -14.54 -16.93 10.26
N TYR A 113 -13.55 -16.04 10.38
CA TYR A 113 -13.78 -14.66 10.82
C TYR A 113 -14.79 -13.93 9.93
N VAL A 114 -14.68 -14.08 8.61
CA VAL A 114 -15.62 -13.44 7.67
C VAL A 114 -17.03 -14.03 7.75
N LYS A 115 -17.16 -15.33 8.04
CA LYS A 115 -18.48 -15.97 8.22
C LYS A 115 -19.16 -15.57 9.53
N ASP A 116 -18.38 -15.38 10.58
CA ASP A 116 -18.89 -15.10 11.93
C ASP A 116 -19.22 -13.61 12.14
N ASN A 117 -18.82 -12.75 11.20
CA ASN A 117 -19.00 -11.30 11.31
C ASN A 117 -19.68 -10.75 10.06
N TRP A 118 -20.64 -9.85 10.24
CA TRP A 118 -21.25 -9.13 9.13
C TRP A 118 -20.32 -8.01 8.63
N LEU A 119 -20.47 -7.61 7.36
CA LEU A 119 -19.49 -6.77 6.65
C LEU A 119 -19.22 -5.40 7.29
N GLY A 120 -20.21 -4.75 7.90
CA GLY A 120 -19.97 -3.45 8.55
C GLY A 120 -19.24 -3.56 9.89
N LYS A 121 -19.33 -4.71 10.60
CA LYS A 121 -18.41 -4.98 11.71
C LYS A 121 -16.99 -5.15 11.19
N ILE A 122 -16.80 -5.92 10.12
CA ILE A 122 -15.49 -6.09 9.49
C ILE A 122 -14.93 -4.74 9.04
N ALA A 123 -15.75 -3.87 8.42
CA ALA A 123 -15.34 -2.53 8.04
C ALA A 123 -14.90 -1.68 9.25
N SER A 124 -15.63 -1.73 10.36
CA SER A 124 -15.24 -1.06 11.61
C SER A 124 -13.93 -1.59 12.18
N ASP A 125 -13.72 -2.90 12.15
CA ASP A 125 -12.50 -3.55 12.62
C ASP A 125 -11.30 -3.21 11.71
N MET A 126 -11.53 -3.03 10.42
CA MET A 126 -10.53 -2.52 9.47
C MET A 126 -10.20 -1.05 9.72
N ASP A 127 -11.21 -0.20 9.97
CA ASP A 127 -10.99 1.20 10.35
C ASP A 127 -10.09 1.30 11.58
N GLN A 128 -10.38 0.49 12.60
CA GLN A 128 -9.61 0.43 13.84
C GLN A 128 -8.18 -0.06 13.58
N SER A 129 -8.01 -1.15 12.82
CA SER A 129 -6.69 -1.71 12.48
C SER A 129 -5.79 -0.67 11.81
N VAL A 130 -6.33 0.13 10.90
CA VAL A 130 -5.58 1.21 10.26
C VAL A 130 -5.25 2.32 11.25
N ARG A 131 -6.21 2.77 12.08
CA ARG A 131 -5.97 3.82 13.09
C ARG A 131 -4.91 3.42 14.13
N ASP A 132 -4.82 2.13 14.44
CA ASP A 132 -3.85 1.63 15.42
C ASP A 132 -2.44 1.51 14.83
N GLN A 133 -2.33 1.16 13.55
CA GLN A 133 -1.05 0.96 12.87
C GLN A 133 -0.53 2.20 12.13
N THR A 134 -1.39 3.21 11.97
CA THR A 134 -1.09 4.42 11.18
C THR A 134 -1.72 5.65 11.83
N HIS A 135 -1.34 6.85 11.39
CA HIS A 135 -2.02 8.09 11.81
C HIS A 135 -3.16 8.51 10.87
N CYS A 136 -3.71 7.55 10.12
CA CYS A 136 -4.83 7.76 9.22
C CYS A 136 -6.17 7.72 9.97
N GLU A 137 -7.14 8.47 9.46
CA GLU A 137 -8.54 8.35 9.88
C GLU A 137 -9.36 7.86 8.68
N PRO A 138 -9.36 6.56 8.40
CA PRO A 138 -10.18 6.01 7.32
C PRO A 138 -11.63 5.83 7.76
N THR A 139 -12.46 5.62 6.75
CA THR A 139 -13.80 5.05 6.84
C THR A 139 -13.96 4.01 5.76
N PHE A 140 -14.05 2.74 6.15
CA PHE A 140 -14.31 1.61 5.27
C PHE A 140 -15.81 1.39 5.08
N LEU A 141 -16.19 1.04 3.85
CA LEU A 141 -17.51 0.54 3.50
C LEU A 141 -17.32 -0.71 2.64
N CYS A 142 -17.83 -1.85 3.12
CA CYS A 142 -17.63 -3.15 2.52
C CYS A 142 -18.94 -3.73 1.96
N TYR A 143 -18.83 -4.48 0.87
CA TYR A 143 -19.94 -4.97 0.05
C TYR A 143 -19.67 -6.41 -0.40
N ASP A 144 -20.75 -7.17 -0.58
CA ASP A 144 -20.66 -8.50 -1.18
C ASP A 144 -20.18 -8.41 -2.64
N LEU A 145 -19.45 -9.43 -3.10
CA LEU A 145 -18.89 -9.46 -4.47
C LEU A 145 -19.96 -9.36 -5.57
N LYS A 146 -21.16 -9.88 -5.31
CA LYS A 146 -22.28 -9.82 -6.25
C LYS A 146 -22.81 -8.40 -6.44
N ASP A 147 -22.60 -7.52 -5.46
CA ASP A 147 -23.18 -6.18 -5.39
C ASP A 147 -22.18 -5.10 -5.86
N VAL A 148 -20.99 -5.49 -6.33
CA VAL A 148 -19.96 -4.57 -6.84
C VAL A 148 -19.61 -4.80 -8.30
N ASN A 149 -19.27 -3.73 -9.00
CA ASN A 149 -18.72 -3.77 -10.35
C ASN A 149 -17.23 -4.18 -10.34
N ASP A 150 -16.62 -4.26 -11.53
CA ASP A 150 -15.23 -4.68 -11.68
C ASP A 150 -14.21 -3.73 -11.01
N ASN A 151 -14.63 -2.51 -10.64
CA ASN A 151 -13.83 -1.52 -9.93
C ASN A 151 -14.06 -1.51 -8.41
N CYS A 152 -14.77 -2.50 -7.88
CA CYS A 152 -15.12 -2.62 -6.46
C CYS A 152 -16.01 -1.49 -5.92
N TYR A 153 -16.78 -0.85 -6.81
CA TYR A 153 -17.83 0.08 -6.42
C TYR A 153 -19.19 -0.61 -6.45
N PRO A 154 -20.16 -0.19 -5.60
CA PRO A 154 -21.53 -0.69 -5.66
C PRO A 154 -22.10 -0.59 -7.08
N LYS A 155 -22.82 -1.63 -7.51
CA LYS A 155 -23.65 -1.56 -8.71
C LYS A 155 -24.82 -0.60 -8.46
N GLU A 156 -25.19 0.15 -9.49
CA GLU A 156 -26.42 0.95 -9.50
C GLU A 156 -27.67 0.06 -9.64
#